data_AF-A0A368YLR8-F1
#
_entry.id   AF-A0A368YLR8-F1
#
_cell.length_a   1.000
_cell.length_b   1.000
_cell.length_c   1.000
_cell.angle_alpha   90.00
_cell.angle_beta   90.00
_cell.angle_gamma   90.00
#
_symmetry.space_group_name_H-M   'P 1'
#
loop_
_entity.id
_entity.type
_entity.pdbx_description
1 polymer ?
#
loop_
_entity_poly.entity_id
_entity_poly.type
_entity_poly.pdbx_seq_one_letter_code
_entity_poly.pdbx_strand_id
1 'polypeptide(L)'
;MTVIAPTLPSIDPNRWLECERALLERFTVIAESEDRSPEVLKDLIVEAVNAGWSEGEVRRALSDMIRARGITGEEGDLWLHV
;
A
#
# COMPACT_ATOMS: atom_id res chain seq x y z
N MET A 1 -6.80 0.25 18.39
CA MET A 1 -6.34 -0.96 17.68
C MET A 1 -4.91 -0.70 17.22
N THR A 2 -3.97 -1.60 17.47
CA THR A 2 -2.58 -1.49 17.01
C THR A 2 -2.57 -1.84 15.52
N VAL A 3 -2.30 -0.87 14.66
CA VAL A 3 -2.20 -1.10 13.21
C VAL A 3 -0.89 -1.84 12.96
N ILE A 4 -0.97 -3.06 12.45
CA ILE A 4 0.21 -3.92 12.26
C ILE A 4 1.01 -3.40 11.06
N ALA A 5 2.32 -3.22 11.24
CA ALA A 5 3.20 -2.78 10.17
C ALA A 5 3.30 -3.88 9.09
N PRO A 6 3.44 -3.52 7.81
CA PRO A 6 3.71 -4.51 6.77
C PRO A 6 4.98 -5.28 7.14
N THR A 7 4.94 -6.61 7.08
CA THR A 7 6.10 -7.47 7.38
C THR A 7 6.49 -8.25 6.14
N LEU A 8 7.79 -8.40 5.90
CA LEU A 8 8.30 -9.19 4.78
C LEU A 8 8.35 -10.68 5.16
N PRO A 9 7.61 -11.58 4.47
CA PRO A 9 7.73 -13.02 4.71
C PRO A 9 9.05 -13.57 4.18
N SER A 10 9.53 -14.64 4.81
CA SER A 10 10.79 -15.29 4.45
C SER A 10 10.65 -16.06 3.12
N ILE A 11 11.00 -15.40 2.02
CA ILE A 11 11.33 -16.00 0.71
C ILE A 11 10.16 -16.74 0.03
N ASP A 12 9.14 -16.00 -0.38
CA ASP A 12 8.09 -16.51 -1.27
C ASP A 12 8.37 -16.08 -2.73
N PRO A 13 8.19 -16.95 -3.76
CA PRO A 13 8.38 -16.57 -5.17
C PRO A 13 7.39 -15.50 -5.67
N ASN A 14 6.27 -15.29 -4.98
CA ASN A 14 5.27 -14.26 -5.30
C ASN A 14 5.29 -13.10 -4.30
N ARG A 15 6.47 -12.53 -4.05
CA ARG A 15 6.66 -11.41 -3.12
C ARG A 15 5.67 -10.26 -3.34
N TRP A 16 5.32 -9.94 -4.57
CA TRP A 16 4.36 -8.87 -4.89
C TRP A 16 2.96 -9.10 -4.30
N LEU A 17 2.47 -10.34 -4.31
CA LEU A 17 1.14 -10.72 -3.83
C LEU A 17 1.11 -10.70 -2.29
N GLU A 18 2.20 -11.13 -1.67
CA GLU A 18 2.36 -11.04 -0.21
C GLU A 18 2.54 -9.59 0.25
N CYS A 19 3.19 -8.74 -0.56
CA CYS A 19 3.27 -7.30 -0.32
C CYS A 19 1.88 -6.67 -0.33
N GLU A 20 1.06 -7.00 -1.33
CA GLU A 20 -0.32 -6.56 -1.42
C GLU A 20 -1.11 -6.96 -0.18
N ARG A 21 -1.03 -8.23 0.25
CA ARG A 21 -1.73 -8.70 1.45
C ARG A 21 -1.25 -8.00 2.73
N ALA A 22 0.06 -7.76 2.84
CA ALA A 22 0.64 -7.05 3.99
C ALA A 22 0.20 -5.58 4.04
N LEU A 23 -0.04 -4.96 2.89
CA LEU A 23 -0.49 -3.57 2.78
C LEU A 23 -2.01 -3.43 2.83
N LEU A 24 -2.76 -4.47 2.47
CA LEU A 24 -4.21 -4.45 2.26
C LEU A 24 -4.99 -3.90 3.46
N GLU A 25 -4.67 -4.37 4.67
CA GLU A 25 -5.35 -3.92 5.88
C GLU A 25 -5.14 -2.41 6.10
N ARG A 26 -3.89 -1.97 5.98
CA ARG A 26 -3.49 -0.58 6.21
C ARG A 26 -4.02 0.35 5.12
N PHE A 27 -3.90 -0.07 3.86
CA PHE A 27 -4.50 0.59 2.71
C PHE A 27 -6.02 0.71 2.86
N THR A 28 -6.68 -0.35 3.33
CA THR A 28 -8.14 -0.37 3.53
C THR A 28 -8.56 0.66 4.57
N VAL A 29 -7.84 0.72 5.70
CA VAL A 29 -8.06 1.72 6.75
C VAL A 29 -7.83 3.14 6.21
N ILE A 30 -6.73 3.39 5.49
CA ILE A 30 -6.44 4.71 4.90
C ILE A 30 -7.53 5.12 3.91
N ALA A 31 -7.92 4.18 3.05
CA ALA A 31 -8.92 4.39 2.04
C ALA A 31 -10.36 4.30 2.56
N GLU A 32 -10.61 4.05 3.85
CA GLU A 32 -11.93 4.21 4.48
C GLU A 32 -11.96 5.36 5.50
N SER A 33 -10.79 5.89 5.86
CA SER A 33 -10.66 7.08 6.69
C SER A 33 -11.23 8.31 5.98
N GLU A 34 -11.75 9.28 6.73
CA GLU A 34 -12.08 10.61 6.19
C GLU A 34 -10.82 11.37 5.77
N ASP A 35 -9.68 11.06 6.38
CA ASP A 35 -8.36 11.67 6.14
C ASP A 35 -7.59 10.95 5.01
N ARG A 36 -8.26 10.75 3.87
CA ARG A 36 -7.69 10.16 2.64
C ARG A 36 -6.63 11.10 2.04
N SER A 37 -5.46 11.13 2.66
CA SER A 37 -4.37 12.01 2.30
C SER A 37 -3.22 11.22 1.63
N PRO A 38 -2.66 11.72 0.52
CA PRO A 38 -1.53 11.09 -0.16
C PRO A 38 -0.29 10.96 0.75
N GLU A 39 -0.17 11.82 1.76
CA GLU A 39 0.89 11.75 2.77
C GLU A 39 0.82 10.45 3.60
N VAL A 40 -0.38 9.99 3.97
CA VAL A 40 -0.55 8.75 4.73
C VAL A 40 -0.19 7.54 3.87
N LEU A 41 -0.46 7.61 2.57
CA LEU A 41 -0.03 6.59 1.61
C LEU A 41 1.49 6.54 1.48
N LYS A 42 2.14 7.71 1.50
CA LYS A 42 3.60 7.82 1.47
C LYS A 42 4.25 7.25 2.72
N ASP A 43 3.68 7.50 3.90
CA ASP A 43 4.11 6.85 5.14
C ASP A 43 4.01 5.32 5.03
N LEU A 44 2.90 4.81 4.49
CA LEU A 44 2.73 3.37 4.26
C LEU A 44 3.82 2.80 3.34
N ILE A 45 4.22 3.53 2.29
CA ILE A 45 5.33 3.13 1.42
C ILE A 45 6.64 3.06 2.20
N VAL A 46 6.95 4.08 3.01
CA VAL A 46 8.17 4.14 3.83
C VAL A 46 8.20 3.00 4.86
N GLU A 47 7.08 2.71 5.51
CA GLU A 47 6.97 1.59 6.45
C GLU A 47 7.23 0.24 5.77
N ALA A 48 6.68 0.04 4.58
CA ALA A 48 6.89 -1.18 3.81
C ALA A 48 8.35 -1.34 3.37
N VAL A 49 8.99 -0.27 2.91
CA VAL A 49 10.41 -0.30 2.55
C VAL A 49 11.28 -0.60 3.77
N ASN A 50 10.99 0.02 4.92
CA ASN A 50 11.70 -0.26 6.17
C ASN A 50 11.53 -1.71 6.64
N ALA A 51 10.40 -2.33 6.32
CA ALA A 51 10.17 -3.75 6.60
C ALA A 51 10.90 -4.71 5.64
N GLY A 52 11.57 -4.18 4.60
CA GLY A 52 12.36 -4.95 3.64
C GLY A 52 11.68 -5.21 2.30
N TRP A 53 10.51 -4.61 2.05
CA TRP A 53 9.89 -4.63 0.74
C TRP A 53 10.61 -3.69 -0.23
N SER A 54 10.69 -4.06 -1.50
CA SER A 54 11.24 -3.17 -2.52
C SER A 54 10.20 -2.12 -2.88
N GLU A 55 10.62 -0.87 -3.12
CA GLU A 55 9.70 0.20 -3.52
C GLU A 55 8.85 -0.18 -4.75
N GLY A 56 9.43 -0.89 -5.71
CA GLY A 56 8.71 -1.37 -6.89
C GLY A 56 7.62 -2.42 -6.57
N GLU A 57 7.83 -3.27 -5.56
CA GLU A 57 6.82 -4.24 -5.10
C GLU A 57 5.65 -3.51 -4.44
N VAL A 58 5.97 -2.53 -3.59
CA VAL A 58 5.01 -1.72 -2.84
C VAL A 58 4.17 -0.85 -3.78
N ARG A 59 4.81 -0.10 -4.69
CA ARG A 59 4.10 0.76 -5.66
C ARG A 59 3.17 -0.05 -6.58
N ARG A 60 3.61 -1.24 -6.97
CA ARG A 60 2.79 -2.13 -7.81
C ARG A 60 1.58 -2.66 -7.03
N ALA A 61 1.78 -3.15 -5.82
CA ALA A 61 0.71 -3.60 -4.95
C ALA A 61 -0.32 -2.48 -4.66
N LEU A 62 0.15 -1.27 -4.35
CA LEU A 62 -0.71 -0.11 -4.17
C LEU A 62 -1.48 0.24 -5.45
N SER A 63 -0.84 0.21 -6.61
CA SER A 63 -1.50 0.46 -7.89
C SER A 63 -2.62 -0.54 -8.19
N ASP A 64 -2.37 -1.83 -7.96
CA ASP A 64 -3.37 -2.89 -8.14
C ASP A 64 -4.55 -2.68 -7.18
N MET A 65 -4.30 -2.35 -5.89
CA MET A 65 -5.37 -2.10 -4.91
C MET A 65 -6.20 -0.83 -5.20
N ILE A 66 -5.56 0.27 -5.61
CA ILE A 66 -6.23 1.52 -6.02
C ILE A 66 -7.15 1.23 -7.20
N ARG A 67 -6.63 0.51 -8.20
CA ARG A 67 -7.40 0.12 -9.39
C ARG A 67 -8.53 -0.85 -9.07
N ALA A 68 -8.30 -1.82 -8.18
CA ALA A 68 -9.30 -2.80 -7.76
C ALA A 68 -10.46 -2.15 -6.98
N ARG A 69 -10.19 -1.09 -6.20
CA ARG A 69 -11.24 -0.30 -5.54
C ARG A 69 -12.02 0.62 -6.48
N GLY A 70 -11.59 0.76 -7.74
CA GLY A 70 -12.20 1.70 -8.68
C GLY A 70 -11.91 3.16 -8.34
N ILE A 71 -10.88 3.43 -7.53
CA ILE A 71 -10.37 4.79 -7.32
C ILE A 71 -9.70 5.19 -8.64
N THR A 72 -10.41 5.97 -9.44
CA THR A 72 -10.06 6.31 -10.82
C THR A 72 -10.26 7.82 -11.05
N GLY A 73 -9.58 8.38 -12.05
CA GLY A 73 -9.57 9.83 -12.29
C GLY A 73 -8.53 10.55 -11.42
N GLU A 74 -8.79 11.82 -11.08
CA GLU A 74 -7.85 12.70 -10.38
C GLU A 74 -7.42 12.15 -9.01
N GLU A 75 -8.33 11.49 -8.28
CA GLU A 75 -8.01 10.83 -6.99
C GLU A 75 -7.06 9.63 -7.17
N GLY A 76 -7.24 8.84 -8.22
CA GLY A 76 -6.34 7.70 -8.50
C GLY A 76 -4.94 8.19 -8.89
N ASP A 77 -4.86 9.22 -9.74
CA ASP A 77 -3.60 9.85 -10.12
C ASP A 77 -2.89 10.48 -8.92
N LEU A 78 -3.62 11.17 -8.03
CA LEU A 78 -3.06 11.75 -6.80
C LEU A 78 -2.41 10.71 -5.89
N TRP A 79 -2.99 9.51 -5.80
CA TRP A 79 -2.47 8.41 -4.97
C TRP A 79 -1.30 7.67 -5.63
N LEU A 80 -1.20 7.72 -6.96
CA LEU A 80 -0.12 7.10 -7.73
C LEU A 80 1.09 8.02 -7.90
N HIS A 81 0.92 9.33 -7.67
CA HIS A 81 1.94 10.37 -7.83
C HIS A 81 2.57 10.86 -6.50
N VAL A 82 2.36 10.13 -5.38
CA VAL A 82 2.93 10.47 -4.05
C VAL A 82 4.42 10.17 -3.92
#